data_AF-A0A7S3YTZ0-F1
#
_entry.id   AF-A0A7S3YTZ0-F1
#
_cell.length_a   1.000
_cell.length_b   1.000
_cell.length_c   1.000
_cell.angle_alpha   90.00
_cell.angle_beta   90.00
_cell.angle_gamma   90.00
#
_symmetry.space_group_name_H-M   'P 1'
#
loop_
_entity.id
_entity.type
_entity.pdbx_description
1 polymer ?
#
loop_
_entity_poly.entity_id
_entity_poly.type
_entity_poly.pdbx_seq_one_letter_code
_entity_poly.pdbx_strand_id
1 'polypeptide(L)'
;RPAPHPSREIMALDNWLKPPVALVALVGKNEIHQVIIDNMPKLKRLHFISKDLYDPFIKPKMKAEIKDWDTFTPKGILKSNWMDKHRNGIPAVVCLLYEWDEGKDWNAQTITVSAMVNNFRVRNQERNFEVVVLVVRHRNAREDEGHLEEKHRSMGRDAGLSSRCILVLTTTDLKASLKRMEEQLHSLSCRKYKEIYRQVKRRKDRVPRSIRRMQVRYHFKMGFYAELFSEQGEREVALSHYNSSYSYLNQIKAHKESESVIELKTVAELVAFKIVYLQLQMSVTYINISIYLS
;
A
#
# COMPACT_ATOMS: atom_id res chain seq x y z
N ARG A 1 -25.83 -10.88 25.68
CA ARG A 1 -24.39 -11.02 25.35
C ARG A 1 -24.28 -10.96 23.84
N PRO A 2 -23.51 -10.04 23.24
CA PRO A 2 -23.24 -10.13 21.81
C PRO A 2 -22.36 -11.36 21.54
N ALA A 3 -22.58 -12.01 20.40
CA ALA A 3 -21.84 -13.18 19.97
C ALA A 3 -20.32 -12.88 19.91
N PRO A 4 -19.45 -13.85 20.23
CA PRO A 4 -18.02 -13.66 20.13
C PRO A 4 -17.66 -13.39 18.66
N HIS A 5 -17.14 -12.20 18.40
CA HIS A 5 -16.53 -11.86 17.11
C HIS A 5 -15.50 -12.95 16.75
N PRO A 6 -15.43 -13.40 15.48
CA PRO A 6 -14.38 -14.33 15.06
C PRO A 6 -13.04 -13.75 15.49
N SER A 7 -12.30 -14.53 16.29
CA SER A 7 -11.10 -14.10 17.00
C SER A 7 -10.18 -13.35 16.04
N ARG A 8 -9.73 -12.15 16.39
CA ARG A 8 -8.80 -11.32 15.59
C ARG A 8 -7.59 -12.11 15.05
N GLU A 9 -7.24 -13.22 15.70
CA GLU A 9 -6.20 -14.18 15.32
C GLU A 9 -6.51 -14.95 14.02
N ILE A 10 -7.76 -15.35 13.77
CA ILE A 10 -8.15 -16.06 12.53
C ILE A 10 -8.09 -15.11 11.33
N MET A 11 -8.59 -13.87 11.51
CA MET A 11 -8.46 -12.81 10.51
C MET A 11 -7.00 -12.43 10.24
N ALA A 12 -6.16 -12.49 11.27
CA ALA A 12 -4.73 -12.25 11.11
C ALA A 12 -4.08 -13.30 10.20
N LEU A 13 -4.42 -14.60 10.34
CA LEU A 13 -3.85 -15.68 9.53
C LEU A 13 -4.30 -15.64 8.06
N ASP A 14 -5.57 -15.34 7.79
CA ASP A 14 -6.10 -15.18 6.42
C ASP A 14 -5.36 -14.08 5.64
N ASN A 15 -4.98 -13.00 6.31
CA ASN A 15 -4.14 -11.95 5.72
C ASN A 15 -2.76 -12.45 5.27
N TRP A 16 -2.22 -13.53 5.87
CA TRP A 16 -0.95 -14.12 5.43
C TRP A 16 -1.09 -14.96 4.17
N LEU A 17 -2.25 -15.56 3.95
CA LEU A 17 -2.49 -16.49 2.84
C LEU A 17 -2.82 -15.76 1.54
N LYS A 18 -3.20 -14.49 1.60
CA LYS A 18 -3.53 -13.68 0.42
C LYS A 18 -2.30 -12.92 -0.11
N PRO A 19 -2.21 -12.69 -1.43
CA PRO A 19 -1.21 -11.79 -1.98
C PRO A 19 -1.44 -10.39 -1.39
N PRO A 20 -0.37 -9.61 -1.15
CA PRO A 20 -0.53 -8.25 -0.70
C PRO A 20 -1.19 -7.42 -1.82
N VAL A 21 -1.98 -6.44 -1.41
CA VAL A 21 -2.79 -5.58 -2.29
C VAL A 21 -2.47 -4.14 -1.94
N ALA A 22 -2.35 -3.28 -2.94
CA ALA A 22 -2.08 -1.88 -2.71
C ALA A 22 -3.26 -1.20 -1.99
N LEU A 23 -2.98 -0.58 -0.84
CA LEU A 23 -3.99 0.04 0.00
C LEU A 23 -4.13 1.52 -0.33
N VAL A 24 -5.35 1.91 -0.69
CA VAL A 24 -5.76 3.29 -0.98
C VAL A 24 -6.83 3.70 0.03
N ALA A 25 -6.71 4.90 0.60
CA ALA A 25 -7.77 5.48 1.42
C ALA A 25 -8.56 6.51 0.62
N LEU A 26 -9.88 6.40 0.63
CA LEU A 26 -10.81 7.45 0.21
C LEU A 26 -11.17 8.28 1.44
N VAL A 27 -11.05 9.60 1.35
CA VAL A 27 -11.18 10.51 2.49
C VAL A 27 -12.12 11.67 2.17
N GLY A 28 -13.15 11.81 3.03
CA GLY A 28 -14.19 12.83 2.91
C GLY A 28 -15.25 12.47 1.86
N LYS A 29 -16.47 13.00 1.99
CA LYS A 29 -17.61 12.66 1.11
C LYS A 29 -17.88 11.15 1.09
N ASN A 30 -18.07 10.55 2.25
CA ASN A 30 -18.25 9.09 2.39
C ASN A 30 -19.42 8.53 1.58
N GLU A 31 -20.44 9.36 1.32
CA GLU A 31 -21.62 9.04 0.52
C GLU A 31 -21.27 8.52 -0.89
N ILE A 32 -20.13 8.94 -1.46
CA ILE A 32 -19.69 8.51 -2.81
C ILE A 32 -18.61 7.42 -2.79
N HIS A 33 -18.03 7.10 -1.64
CA HIS A 33 -16.98 6.07 -1.54
C HIS A 33 -17.47 4.71 -2.02
N GLN A 34 -18.65 4.29 -1.58
CA GLN A 34 -19.20 3.00 -1.95
C GLN A 34 -19.49 2.93 -3.45
N VAL A 35 -19.98 4.02 -4.04
CA VAL A 35 -20.23 4.11 -5.49
C VAL A 35 -18.93 3.92 -6.28
N ILE A 36 -17.83 4.56 -5.85
CA ILE A 36 -16.51 4.39 -6.48
C ILE A 36 -16.04 2.93 -6.37
N ILE A 37 -16.14 2.34 -5.18
CA ILE A 37 -15.65 0.98 -4.91
C ILE A 37 -16.44 -0.07 -5.70
N ASP A 38 -17.77 0.05 -5.74
CA ASP A 38 -18.64 -0.93 -6.41
C ASP A 38 -18.53 -0.87 -7.93
N ASN A 39 -18.29 0.33 -8.49
CA ASN A 39 -18.17 0.53 -9.93
C ASN A 39 -16.72 0.44 -10.45
N MET A 40 -15.74 0.21 -9.57
CA MET A 40 -14.34 0.10 -9.97
C MET A 40 -14.15 -1.07 -10.97
N PRO A 41 -13.38 -0.90 -12.06
CA PRO A 41 -13.17 -1.96 -13.05
C PRO A 41 -12.45 -3.21 -12.52
N LYS A 42 -11.70 -3.08 -11.41
CA LYS A 42 -10.94 -4.16 -10.75
C LYS A 42 -9.86 -4.77 -11.66
N LEU A 43 -9.31 -3.96 -12.57
CA LEU A 43 -8.21 -4.35 -13.46
C LEU A 43 -6.88 -4.44 -12.70
N LYS A 44 -6.75 -3.71 -11.59
CA LYS A 44 -5.57 -3.72 -10.73
C LYS A 44 -5.95 -4.20 -9.33
N ARG A 45 -4.96 -4.77 -8.63
CA ARG A 45 -5.16 -5.22 -7.24
C ARG A 45 -5.06 -4.03 -6.29
N LEU A 46 -6.16 -3.30 -6.16
CA LEU A 46 -6.35 -2.24 -5.18
C LEU A 46 -7.31 -2.68 -4.06
N HIS A 47 -7.01 -2.27 -2.84
CA HIS A 47 -7.91 -2.36 -1.71
C HIS A 47 -8.21 -0.95 -1.21
N PHE A 48 -9.49 -0.64 -1.07
CA PHE A 48 -9.95 0.67 -0.63
C PHE A 48 -10.43 0.63 0.82
N ILE A 49 -10.04 1.65 1.59
CA ILE A 49 -10.63 1.94 2.90
C ILE A 49 -11.32 3.30 2.85
N SER A 50 -12.50 3.38 3.47
CA SER A 50 -13.28 4.62 3.61
C SER A 50 -12.92 5.28 4.95
N LYS A 51 -12.66 6.59 4.94
CA LYS A 51 -12.39 7.39 6.14
C LYS A 51 -13.02 8.77 6.05
N ASP A 52 -13.49 9.27 7.18
CA ASP A 52 -13.87 10.68 7.29
C ASP A 52 -12.65 11.59 7.22
N LEU A 53 -12.88 12.86 6.89
CA LEU A 53 -11.82 13.88 6.78
C LEU A 53 -11.02 14.06 8.09
N TYR A 54 -11.60 13.72 9.23
CA TYR A 54 -11.02 13.87 10.56
C TYR A 54 -10.61 12.54 11.19
N ASP A 55 -10.86 11.42 10.51
CA ASP A 55 -10.53 10.11 11.05
C ASP A 55 -9.02 9.94 11.19
N PRO A 56 -8.53 9.45 12.33
CA PRO A 56 -7.11 9.23 12.52
C PRO A 56 -6.61 8.07 11.64
N PHE A 57 -5.43 8.24 11.06
CA PHE A 57 -4.66 7.14 10.49
C PHE A 57 -3.75 6.52 11.54
N ILE A 58 -3.58 5.19 11.49
CA ILE A 58 -2.69 4.46 12.39
C ILE A 58 -1.30 5.12 12.36
N LYS A 59 -0.77 5.50 13.53
CA LYS A 59 0.61 5.95 13.74
C LYS A 59 1.55 4.74 13.65
N PRO A 60 2.35 4.56 12.57
CA PRO A 60 3.43 3.59 12.64
C PRO A 60 4.41 4.15 13.68
N LYS A 61 4.48 3.52 14.86
CA LYS A 61 5.46 3.92 15.89
C LYS A 61 6.84 3.89 15.24
N MET A 62 7.45 5.05 15.03
CA MET A 62 8.80 5.15 14.51
C MET A 62 9.71 4.53 15.57
N LYS A 63 10.28 3.37 15.27
CA LYS A 63 11.24 2.77 16.19
C LYS A 63 12.50 3.63 16.15
N ALA A 64 13.00 4.00 17.32
CA ALA A 64 14.31 4.61 17.45
C ALA A 64 15.35 3.76 16.70
N GLU A 65 16.30 4.44 16.08
CA GLU A 65 17.42 3.77 15.44
C GLU A 65 18.23 3.02 16.51
N ILE A 66 18.55 1.76 16.22
CA ILE A 66 19.40 0.95 17.10
C ILE A 66 20.82 1.45 16.89
N LYS A 67 21.37 2.11 17.91
CA LYS A 67 22.72 2.69 17.88
C LYS A 67 23.81 1.66 18.17
N ASP A 68 23.50 0.70 19.04
CA ASP A 68 24.39 -0.36 19.45
C ASP A 68 23.75 -1.71 19.11
N TRP A 69 24.40 -2.44 18.20
CA TRP A 69 23.95 -3.75 17.77
C TRP A 69 24.52 -4.88 18.64
N ASP A 70 25.58 -4.64 19.40
CA ASP A 70 26.27 -5.67 20.17
C ASP A 70 25.45 -6.08 21.40
N THR A 71 24.74 -5.12 22.00
CA THR A 71 23.82 -5.35 23.12
C THR A 71 22.39 -5.66 22.67
N PHE A 72 22.10 -5.61 21.37
CA PHE A 72 20.74 -5.70 20.86
C PHE A 72 20.25 -7.15 20.76
N THR A 73 19.26 -7.51 21.59
CA THR A 73 18.54 -8.78 21.49
C THR A 73 17.11 -8.59 20.95
N PRO A 74 16.78 -9.12 19.77
CA PRO A 74 15.42 -9.05 19.23
C PRO A 74 14.44 -9.91 20.04
N LYS A 75 13.36 -9.31 20.55
CA LYS A 75 12.26 -10.00 21.27
C LYS A 75 11.48 -11.08 20.49
N GLY A 76 11.74 -11.24 19.19
CA GLY A 76 11.00 -12.14 18.29
C GLY A 76 11.40 -11.93 16.84
N ILE A 77 10.82 -12.71 15.92
CA ILE A 77 11.14 -12.73 14.49
C ILE A 77 10.21 -11.76 13.72
N LEU A 78 8.92 -12.06 13.63
CA LEU A 78 7.92 -11.23 12.95
C LEU A 78 6.80 -10.82 13.90
N LYS A 79 6.27 -9.61 13.74
CA LYS A 79 5.08 -9.19 14.49
C LYS A 79 3.84 -9.71 13.77
N SER A 80 2.96 -10.42 14.48
CA SER A 80 1.72 -10.98 13.94
C SER A 80 0.83 -9.96 13.23
N ASN A 81 0.69 -8.76 13.80
CA ASN A 81 -0.12 -7.68 13.23
C ASN A 81 0.60 -6.79 12.20
N TRP A 82 1.83 -7.13 11.78
CA TRP A 82 2.56 -6.27 10.85
C TRP A 82 1.91 -6.22 9.48
N MET A 83 1.53 -7.37 8.91
CA MET A 83 0.90 -7.40 7.59
C MET A 83 -0.51 -6.84 7.61
N ASP A 84 -1.30 -7.17 8.63
CA ASP A 84 -2.64 -6.59 8.80
C ASP A 84 -2.61 -5.06 8.79
N LYS A 85 -1.64 -4.44 9.48
CA LYS A 85 -1.44 -2.98 9.42
C LYS A 85 -1.16 -2.47 8.02
N HIS A 86 -0.32 -3.16 7.24
CA HIS A 86 0.04 -2.72 5.90
C HIS A 86 -1.02 -3.07 4.84
N ARG A 87 -1.89 -4.04 5.12
CA ARG A 87 -3.01 -4.43 4.25
C ARG A 87 -4.25 -3.58 4.49
N ASN A 88 -4.53 -3.23 5.75
CA ASN A 88 -5.83 -2.67 6.15
C ASN A 88 -5.73 -1.30 6.83
N GLY A 89 -4.54 -0.87 7.27
CA GLY A 89 -4.42 0.29 8.18
C GLY A 89 -3.52 1.43 7.73
N ILE A 90 -2.54 1.17 6.87
CA ILE A 90 -1.51 2.15 6.46
C ILE A 90 -1.53 2.25 4.94
N PRO A 91 -2.33 3.16 4.36
CA PRO A 91 -2.41 3.30 2.91
C PRO A 91 -1.10 3.84 2.32
N ALA A 92 -0.78 3.45 1.10
CA ALA A 92 0.26 4.09 0.31
C ALA A 92 -0.22 5.42 -0.27
N VAL A 93 -1.48 5.45 -0.73
CA VAL A 93 -2.10 6.60 -1.37
C VAL A 93 -3.35 7.00 -0.58
N VAL A 94 -3.50 8.30 -0.34
CA VAL A 94 -4.72 8.90 0.20
C VAL A 94 -5.34 9.76 -0.87
N CYS A 95 -6.60 9.49 -1.18
CA CYS A 95 -7.41 10.19 -2.13
C CYS A 95 -8.38 11.10 -1.36
N LEU A 96 -8.18 12.41 -1.43
CA LEU A 96 -9.05 13.44 -0.85
C LEU A 96 -10.13 13.77 -1.86
N LEU A 97 -11.39 13.57 -1.50
CA LEU A 97 -12.49 13.84 -2.42
C LEU A 97 -12.90 15.30 -2.33
N TYR A 98 -12.95 15.95 -3.50
CA TYR A 98 -13.38 17.32 -3.67
C TYR A 98 -14.53 17.36 -4.67
N GLU A 99 -15.71 17.76 -4.22
CA GLU A 99 -16.85 17.96 -5.09
C GLU A 99 -16.71 19.30 -5.81
N TRP A 100 -16.74 19.24 -7.14
CA TRP A 100 -16.60 20.42 -7.99
C TRP A 100 -17.86 21.28 -7.94
N ASP A 101 -17.67 22.58 -7.73
CA ASP A 101 -18.76 23.55 -7.66
C ASP A 101 -18.78 24.38 -8.94
N GLU A 102 -19.73 24.07 -9.83
CA GLU A 102 -19.87 24.77 -11.13
C GLU A 102 -20.24 26.26 -10.96
N GLY A 103 -20.70 26.69 -9.77
CA GLY A 103 -20.99 28.09 -9.47
C GLY A 103 -19.78 28.92 -9.03
N LYS A 104 -18.62 28.28 -8.79
CA LYS A 104 -17.39 28.96 -8.34
C LYS A 104 -16.38 29.08 -9.46
N ASP A 105 -15.72 30.23 -9.50
CA ASP A 105 -14.58 30.43 -10.40
C ASP A 105 -13.43 29.46 -10.06
N TRP A 106 -12.56 29.26 -11.05
CA TRP A 106 -11.43 28.33 -10.96
C TRP A 106 -10.47 28.67 -9.80
N ASN A 107 -10.27 29.96 -9.52
CA ASN A 107 -9.31 30.43 -8.54
C ASN A 107 -9.81 30.11 -7.11
N ALA A 108 -11.09 30.37 -6.82
CA ALA A 108 -11.71 30.02 -5.56
C ALA A 108 -11.67 28.51 -5.30
N GLN A 109 -11.87 27.70 -6.33
CA GLN A 109 -11.76 26.24 -6.22
C GLN A 109 -10.32 25.80 -5.97
N THR A 110 -9.35 26.39 -6.67
CA THR A 110 -7.92 26.14 -6.44
C THR A 110 -7.51 26.46 -5.00
N ILE A 111 -7.91 27.62 -4.47
CA ILE A 111 -7.66 28.01 -3.07
C ILE A 111 -8.25 26.97 -2.10
N THR A 112 -9.47 26.52 -2.36
CA THR A 112 -10.16 25.53 -1.52
C THR A 112 -9.42 24.18 -1.52
N VAL A 113 -9.01 23.69 -2.70
CA VAL A 113 -8.25 22.44 -2.84
C VAL A 113 -6.89 22.55 -2.14
N SER A 114 -6.16 23.65 -2.33
CA SER A 114 -4.88 23.89 -1.65
C SER A 114 -5.03 23.92 -0.13
N ALA A 115 -6.07 24.58 0.38
CA ALA A 115 -6.37 24.60 1.81
C ALA A 115 -6.71 23.19 2.34
N MET A 116 -7.52 22.41 1.61
CA MET A 116 -7.87 21.04 1.97
C MET A 116 -6.62 20.14 2.06
N VAL A 117 -5.74 20.20 1.06
CA VAL A 117 -4.48 19.45 1.02
C VAL A 117 -3.56 19.87 2.17
N ASN A 118 -3.40 21.17 2.40
CA ASN A 118 -2.56 21.68 3.48
C ASN A 118 -3.06 21.24 4.86
N ASN A 119 -4.36 21.40 5.11
CA ASN A 119 -5.00 20.96 6.36
C ASN A 119 -4.87 19.45 6.59
N PHE A 120 -4.97 18.65 5.52
CA PHE A 120 -4.73 17.21 5.60
C PHE A 120 -3.26 16.90 5.96
N ARG A 121 -2.30 17.56 5.30
CA ARG A 121 -0.86 17.37 5.55
C ARG A 121 -0.47 17.76 6.96
N VAL A 122 -0.92 18.91 7.46
CA VAL A 122 -0.63 19.38 8.83
C VAL A 122 -1.10 18.36 9.89
N ARG A 123 -2.27 17.76 9.70
CA ARG A 123 -2.79 16.73 10.61
C ARG A 123 -2.05 15.39 10.51
N ASN A 124 -1.39 15.14 9.38
CA ASN A 124 -0.75 13.86 9.07
C ASN A 124 0.76 13.98 8.80
N GLN A 125 1.46 14.99 9.35
CA GLN A 125 2.88 15.28 9.05
C GLN A 125 3.83 14.10 9.29
N GLU A 126 3.52 13.25 10.27
CA GLU A 126 4.30 12.04 10.58
C GLU A 126 4.04 10.87 9.62
N ARG A 127 3.26 11.08 8.55
CA ARG A 127 2.86 10.03 7.61
C ARG A 127 3.43 10.29 6.23
N ASN A 128 4.03 9.25 5.69
CA ASN A 128 4.56 9.25 4.35
C ASN A 128 3.51 8.72 3.36
N PHE A 129 2.37 9.41 3.26
CA PHE A 129 1.35 9.11 2.25
C PHE A 129 1.66 9.82 0.94
N GLU A 130 1.28 9.19 -0.17
CA GLU A 130 1.07 9.94 -1.41
C GLU A 130 -0.34 10.56 -1.37
N VAL A 131 -0.44 11.88 -1.47
CA VAL A 131 -1.75 12.57 -1.45
C VAL A 131 -2.21 12.84 -2.86
N VAL A 132 -3.44 12.46 -3.16
CA VAL A 132 -4.14 12.67 -4.44
C VAL A 132 -5.46 13.39 -4.13
N VAL A 133 -5.87 14.30 -4.99
CA VAL A 133 -7.20 14.92 -4.96
C VAL A 133 -8.03 14.30 -6.07
N LEU A 134 -9.21 13.80 -5.73
CA LEU A 134 -10.22 13.35 -6.68
C LEU A 134 -11.28 14.42 -6.80
N VAL A 135 -11.28 15.11 -7.93
CA VAL A 135 -12.28 16.10 -8.30
C VAL A 135 -13.48 15.37 -8.88
N VAL A 136 -14.64 15.50 -8.23
CA VAL A 136 -15.88 14.87 -8.65
C VAL A 136 -16.73 15.90 -9.38
N ARG A 137 -17.02 15.65 -10.66
CA ARG A 137 -17.80 16.56 -11.54
C ARG A 137 -19.07 15.88 -12.04
N HIS A 138 -20.17 16.63 -12.02
CA HIS A 138 -21.49 16.16 -12.45
C HIS A 138 -21.76 16.31 -13.97
N ARG A 139 -20.91 17.04 -14.70
CA ARG A 139 -21.00 17.19 -16.17
C ARG A 139 -19.61 17.14 -16.80
N ASN A 140 -19.52 16.64 -18.03
CA ASN A 140 -18.37 16.92 -18.89
C ASN A 140 -18.41 18.42 -19.21
N ALA A 141 -17.31 19.13 -18.90
CA ALA A 141 -17.14 20.50 -19.39
C ALA A 141 -17.23 20.44 -20.93
N ARG A 142 -18.05 21.32 -21.53
CA ARG A 142 -18.02 21.59 -22.99
C ARG A 142 -16.77 22.40 -23.39
N GLU A 143 -15.81 22.54 -22.46
CA GLU A 143 -14.55 23.25 -22.63
C GLU A 143 -13.54 22.33 -23.30
N ASP A 144 -12.57 22.90 -24.02
CA ASP A 144 -11.46 22.19 -24.63
C ASP A 144 -10.72 21.32 -23.58
N GLU A 145 -10.79 19.99 -23.75
CA GLU A 145 -10.33 18.99 -22.78
C GLU A 145 -8.85 19.17 -22.43
N GLY A 146 -8.03 19.59 -23.40
CA GLY A 146 -6.60 19.87 -23.20
C GLY A 146 -6.34 21.09 -22.30
N HIS A 147 -7.17 22.12 -22.38
CA HIS A 147 -7.07 23.29 -21.51
C HIS A 147 -7.45 22.96 -20.06
N LEU A 148 -8.43 22.07 -19.88
CA LEU A 148 -8.89 21.64 -18.56
C LEU A 148 -7.85 20.78 -17.83
N GLU A 149 -7.13 19.91 -18.54
CA GLU A 149 -6.05 19.11 -17.96
C GLU A 149 -4.89 19.97 -17.44
N GLU A 150 -4.44 20.98 -18.20
CA GLU A 150 -3.39 21.89 -17.74
C GLU A 150 -3.85 22.72 -16.54
N LYS A 151 -5.12 23.14 -16.53
CA LYS A 151 -5.72 23.84 -15.39
C LYS A 151 -5.69 22.97 -14.12
N HIS A 152 -6.10 21.70 -14.19
CA HIS A 152 -5.97 20.77 -13.05
C HIS A 152 -4.52 20.54 -12.64
N ARG A 153 -3.59 20.46 -13.60
CA ARG A 153 -2.16 20.33 -13.32
C ARG A 153 -1.64 21.55 -12.57
N SER A 154 -2.06 22.75 -12.95
CA SER A 154 -1.72 24.00 -12.25
C SER A 154 -2.27 24.03 -10.83
N MET A 155 -3.54 23.67 -10.66
CA MET A 155 -4.15 23.53 -9.33
C MET A 155 -3.38 22.55 -8.45
N GLY A 156 -2.92 21.43 -9.01
CA GLY A 156 -2.06 20.48 -8.32
C GLY A 156 -0.74 21.10 -7.87
N ARG A 157 -0.08 21.89 -8.72
CA ARG A 157 1.16 22.61 -8.36
C ARG A 157 0.91 23.60 -7.23
N ASP A 158 -0.17 24.36 -7.28
CA ASP A 158 -0.54 25.34 -6.25
C ASP A 158 -0.85 24.69 -4.90
N ALA A 159 -1.41 23.47 -4.91
CA ALA A 159 -1.61 22.64 -3.72
C ALA A 159 -0.34 21.90 -3.25
N GLY A 160 0.79 22.07 -3.95
CA GLY A 160 2.05 21.38 -3.67
C GLY A 160 1.99 19.87 -3.93
N LEU A 161 1.20 19.44 -4.92
CA LEU A 161 1.07 18.07 -5.39
C LEU A 161 1.86 17.84 -6.69
N SER A 162 2.18 16.58 -7.00
CA SER A 162 2.76 16.26 -8.31
C SER A 162 1.70 16.35 -9.42
N SER A 163 2.14 16.50 -10.67
CA SER A 163 1.26 16.62 -11.86
C SER A 163 0.30 15.44 -12.07
N ARG A 164 0.50 14.32 -11.38
CA ARG A 164 -0.32 13.09 -11.46
C ARG A 164 -1.30 12.92 -10.28
N CYS A 165 -1.39 13.91 -9.40
CA CYS A 165 -2.11 13.81 -8.14
C CYS A 165 -3.44 14.57 -8.13
N ILE A 166 -3.87 15.13 -9.26
CA ILE A 166 -5.26 15.56 -9.47
C ILE A 166 -5.90 14.57 -10.43
N LEU A 167 -6.93 13.86 -9.98
CA LEU A 167 -7.73 12.95 -10.79
C LEU A 167 -9.15 13.52 -10.90
N VAL A 168 -9.80 13.28 -12.04
CA VAL A 168 -11.16 13.77 -12.29
C VAL A 168 -12.09 12.58 -12.48
N LEU A 169 -13.14 12.54 -11.67
CA LEU A 169 -14.25 11.61 -11.80
C LEU A 169 -15.43 12.35 -12.41
N THR A 170 -15.96 11.88 -13.54
CA THR A 170 -17.15 12.46 -14.17
C THR A 170 -18.29 11.45 -14.15
N THR A 171 -19.50 11.90 -13.84
CA THR A 171 -20.69 11.02 -13.81
C THR A 171 -21.11 10.57 -15.21
N THR A 172 -20.83 11.37 -16.24
CA THR A 172 -21.13 11.10 -17.66
C THR A 172 -20.24 10.04 -18.28
N ASP A 173 -18.98 9.94 -17.86
CA ASP A 173 -18.01 8.93 -18.31
C ASP A 173 -17.41 8.20 -17.09
N LEU A 174 -18.29 7.73 -16.21
CA LEU A 174 -17.91 7.13 -14.94
C LEU A 174 -16.99 5.91 -15.15
N LYS A 175 -17.29 5.05 -16.12
CA LYS A 175 -16.50 3.84 -16.37
C LYS A 175 -15.07 4.14 -16.81
N ALA A 176 -14.87 5.05 -17.78
CA ALA A 176 -13.51 5.34 -18.24
C ALA A 176 -12.74 6.22 -17.24
N SER A 177 -13.41 7.15 -16.55
CA SER A 177 -12.78 7.92 -15.46
C SER A 177 -12.35 7.02 -14.29
N LEU A 178 -13.15 6.03 -13.89
CA LEU A 178 -12.76 5.04 -12.89
C LEU A 178 -11.60 4.15 -13.36
N LYS A 179 -11.56 3.76 -14.64
CA LYS A 179 -10.43 3.02 -15.20
C LYS A 179 -9.13 3.83 -15.12
N ARG A 180 -9.16 5.10 -15.56
CA ARG A 180 -8.01 6.02 -15.46
C ARG A 180 -7.59 6.21 -14.00
N MET A 181 -8.56 6.36 -13.09
CA MET A 181 -8.32 6.47 -11.66
C MET A 181 -7.63 5.21 -11.11
N GLU A 182 -8.12 4.01 -11.44
CA GLU A 182 -7.53 2.75 -10.99
C GLU A 182 -6.06 2.61 -11.43
N GLU A 183 -5.78 2.87 -12.71
CA GLU A 183 -4.43 2.81 -13.27
C GLU A 183 -3.48 3.79 -12.59
N GLN A 184 -3.92 5.04 -12.38
CA GLN A 184 -3.10 6.07 -11.72
C GLN A 184 -2.88 5.77 -10.24
N LEU A 185 -3.92 5.38 -9.49
CA LEU A 185 -3.79 5.01 -8.08
C LEU A 185 -2.87 3.81 -7.89
N HIS A 186 -2.96 2.81 -8.77
CA HIS A 186 -2.04 1.68 -8.76
C HIS A 186 -0.60 2.13 -9.03
N SER A 187 -0.36 2.94 -10.08
CA SER A 187 0.96 3.47 -10.40
C SER A 187 1.60 4.26 -9.24
N LEU A 188 0.83 5.14 -8.62
CA LEU A 188 1.26 5.91 -7.44
C LEU A 188 1.55 5.01 -6.25
N SER A 189 0.72 4.00 -6.01
CA SER A 189 0.93 3.01 -4.95
C SER A 189 2.22 2.22 -5.18
N CYS A 190 2.46 1.72 -6.40
CA CYS A 190 3.68 1.01 -6.76
C CYS A 190 4.92 1.86 -6.52
N ARG A 191 4.91 3.12 -6.98
CA ARG A 191 6.01 4.06 -6.72
C ARG A 191 6.26 4.22 -5.22
N LYS A 192 5.20 4.39 -4.44
CA LYS A 192 5.30 4.60 -3.00
C LYS A 192 5.86 3.38 -2.28
N TYR A 193 5.38 2.19 -2.62
CA TYR A 193 5.91 0.95 -2.05
C TYR A 193 7.37 0.70 -2.45
N LYS A 194 7.78 1.09 -3.66
CA LYS A 194 9.19 1.04 -4.09
C LYS A 194 10.08 1.98 -3.27
N GLU A 195 9.60 3.17 -2.92
CA GLU A 195 10.29 4.07 -1.97
C GLU A 195 10.43 3.44 -0.58
N ILE A 196 9.35 2.86 -0.05
CA ILE A 196 9.35 2.18 1.25
C ILE A 196 10.30 0.98 1.23
N TYR A 197 10.29 0.18 0.17
CA TYR A 197 11.24 -0.91 -0.04
C TYR A 197 12.69 -0.45 0.03
N ARG A 198 13.04 0.66 -0.66
CA ARG A 198 14.39 1.24 -0.58
C ARG A 198 14.77 1.67 0.83
N GLN A 199 13.83 2.24 1.59
CA GLN A 199 14.05 2.61 2.99
C GLN A 199 14.30 1.37 3.87
N VAL A 200 13.52 0.31 3.67
CA VAL A 200 13.68 -0.98 4.37
C VAL A 200 15.03 -1.61 4.03
N LYS A 201 15.44 -1.58 2.75
CA LYS A 201 16.75 -2.04 2.29
C LYS A 201 17.89 -1.32 3.00
N ARG A 202 17.88 0.03 3.03
CA ARG A 202 18.90 0.80 3.75
C ARG A 202 18.99 0.45 5.24
N ARG A 203 17.85 0.18 5.89
CA ARG A 203 17.83 -0.26 7.29
C ARG A 203 18.38 -1.68 7.45
N LYS A 204 18.08 -2.57 6.50
CA LYS A 204 18.60 -3.94 6.46
C LYS A 204 20.12 -3.96 6.33
N ASP A 205 20.67 -3.09 5.48
CA ASP A 205 22.12 -3.05 5.22
C ASP A 205 22.92 -2.57 6.44
N ARG A 206 22.30 -1.84 7.38
CA ARG A 206 22.89 -1.47 8.67
C ARG A 206 22.86 -2.58 9.72
N VAL A 207 22.13 -3.67 9.47
CA VAL A 207 21.96 -4.75 10.45
C VAL A 207 23.07 -5.77 10.27
N PRO A 208 23.85 -6.09 11.32
CA PRO A 208 24.85 -7.15 11.24
C PRO A 208 24.23 -8.49 10.83
N ARG A 209 24.95 -9.28 10.03
CA ARG A 209 24.50 -10.62 9.60
C ARG A 209 24.36 -11.60 10.77
N SER A 210 25.07 -11.35 11.88
CA SER A 210 24.98 -12.13 13.13
C SER A 210 23.58 -12.05 13.76
N ILE A 211 22.84 -10.96 13.57
CA ILE A 211 21.51 -10.75 14.15
C ILE A 211 20.44 -11.35 13.22
N ARG A 212 20.44 -12.68 13.12
CA ARG A 212 19.63 -13.47 12.17
C ARG A 212 18.14 -13.14 12.22
N ARG A 213 17.54 -13.01 13.41
CA ARG A 213 16.10 -12.65 13.56
C ARG A 213 15.75 -11.33 12.87
N MET A 214 16.68 -10.37 12.84
CA MET A 214 16.48 -9.11 12.11
C MET A 214 16.69 -9.28 10.61
N GLN A 215 17.65 -10.10 10.18
CA GLN A 215 17.82 -10.44 8.76
C GLN A 215 16.55 -11.06 8.18
N VAL A 216 15.99 -12.08 8.85
CA VAL A 216 14.70 -12.69 8.50
C VAL A 216 13.62 -11.61 8.36
N ARG A 217 13.45 -10.78 9.40
CA ARG A 217 12.43 -9.72 9.41
C ARG A 217 12.55 -8.76 8.25
N TYR A 218 13.76 -8.30 7.94
CA TYR A 218 13.95 -7.32 6.88
C TYR A 218 13.79 -7.93 5.49
N HIS A 219 14.36 -9.12 5.26
CA HIS A 219 14.17 -9.84 4.02
C HIS A 219 12.69 -10.15 3.76
N PHE A 220 11.95 -10.61 4.77
CA PHE A 220 10.51 -10.79 4.66
C PHE A 220 9.79 -9.51 4.23
N LYS A 221 10.05 -8.39 4.90
CA LYS A 221 9.43 -7.10 4.57
C LYS A 221 9.77 -6.63 3.15
N MET A 222 11.02 -6.84 2.73
CA MET A 222 11.46 -6.52 1.38
C MET A 222 10.73 -7.36 0.33
N GLY A 223 10.54 -8.66 0.58
CA GLY A 223 9.72 -9.54 -0.26
C GLY A 223 8.28 -9.06 -0.36
N PHE A 224 7.67 -8.73 0.79
CA PHE A 224 6.30 -8.22 0.86
C PHE A 224 6.10 -6.93 0.06
N TYR A 225 7.02 -5.96 0.18
CA TYR A 225 6.90 -4.73 -0.59
C TYR A 225 7.19 -4.95 -2.07
N ALA A 226 8.11 -5.85 -2.42
CA ALA A 226 8.34 -6.20 -3.82
C ALA A 226 7.04 -6.68 -4.48
N GLU A 227 6.32 -7.62 -3.87
CA GLU A 227 5.01 -8.07 -4.38
C GLU A 227 4.00 -6.92 -4.64
N LEU A 228 4.07 -5.82 -3.89
CA LEU A 228 3.16 -4.68 -4.00
C LEU A 228 3.49 -3.71 -5.14
N PHE A 229 4.73 -3.68 -5.65
CA PHE A 229 5.11 -2.82 -6.78
C PHE A 229 5.57 -3.60 -8.02
N SER A 230 5.67 -4.92 -7.93
CA SER A 230 6.06 -5.78 -9.05
C SER A 230 4.93 -5.94 -10.06
N GLU A 231 5.02 -5.26 -11.19
CA GLU A 231 4.32 -5.70 -12.40
C GLU A 231 5.11 -6.88 -12.99
N GLN A 232 4.45 -8.05 -13.10
CA GLN A 232 4.81 -9.35 -13.70
C GLN A 232 6.28 -9.85 -13.75
N GLY A 233 7.32 -9.02 -13.94
CA GLY A 233 8.74 -9.40 -14.01
C GLY A 233 9.63 -8.96 -12.82
N GLU A 234 9.06 -8.49 -11.72
CA GLU A 234 9.80 -8.26 -10.46
C GLU A 234 9.41 -9.26 -9.34
N ARG A 235 8.61 -10.30 -9.66
CA ARG A 235 8.22 -11.36 -8.72
C ARG A 235 9.43 -12.18 -8.24
N GLU A 236 10.45 -12.26 -9.08
CA GLU A 236 11.76 -12.84 -8.82
C GLU A 236 12.47 -12.13 -7.67
N VAL A 237 12.30 -10.80 -7.56
CA VAL A 237 12.87 -10.01 -6.46
C VAL A 237 12.17 -10.36 -5.14
N ALA A 238 10.85 -10.48 -5.16
CA ALA A 238 10.10 -10.92 -3.99
C ALA A 238 10.53 -12.33 -3.55
N LEU A 239 10.59 -13.26 -4.51
CA LEU A 239 11.00 -14.64 -4.29
C LEU A 239 12.43 -14.74 -3.72
N SER A 240 13.38 -14.00 -4.29
CA SER A 240 14.77 -13.93 -3.80
C SER A 240 14.85 -13.48 -2.34
N HIS A 241 14.05 -12.48 -1.97
CA HIS A 241 13.99 -12.01 -0.59
C HIS A 241 13.31 -12.99 0.35
N TYR A 242 12.25 -13.68 -0.06
CA TYR A 242 11.66 -14.73 0.77
C TYR A 242 12.59 -15.93 0.95
N ASN A 243 13.32 -16.35 -0.10
CA ASN A 243 14.35 -17.37 0.00
C ASN A 243 15.48 -16.96 0.95
N SER A 244 15.94 -15.71 0.88
CA SER A 244 16.92 -15.17 1.82
C SER A 244 16.39 -15.18 3.26
N SER A 245 15.13 -14.78 3.45
CA SER A 245 14.44 -14.84 4.75
C SER A 245 14.42 -16.27 5.31
N TYR A 246 14.07 -17.25 4.47
CA TYR A 246 14.04 -18.66 4.84
C TYR A 246 15.44 -19.22 5.17
N SER A 247 16.46 -18.86 4.40
CA SER A 247 17.85 -19.25 4.67
C SER A 247 18.33 -18.75 6.03
N TYR A 248 18.04 -17.49 6.38
CA TYR A 248 18.39 -16.96 7.71
C TYR A 248 17.56 -17.59 8.83
N LEU A 249 16.31 -18.01 8.58
CA LEU A 249 15.48 -18.74 9.54
C LEU A 249 16.14 -20.05 9.95
N ASN A 250 16.64 -20.83 8.99
CA ASN A 250 17.30 -22.11 9.23
C ASN A 250 18.59 -22.00 10.05
N GLN A 251 19.18 -20.80 10.11
CA GLN A 251 20.40 -20.54 10.89
C GLN A 251 20.10 -20.09 12.33
N ILE A 252 18.82 -19.86 12.68
CA ILE A 252 18.44 -19.51 14.05
C ILE A 252 18.45 -20.78 14.90
N LYS A 253 19.33 -20.83 15.90
CA LYS A 253 19.28 -21.86 16.93
C LYS A 253 18.05 -21.61 17.81
N ALA A 254 17.09 -22.52 17.78
CA ALA A 254 15.97 -22.48 18.72
C ALA A 254 16.49 -22.75 20.14
N HIS A 255 16.10 -21.92 21.10
CA HIS A 255 16.27 -22.28 22.51
C HIS A 255 15.29 -23.41 22.83
N LYS A 256 15.60 -24.25 23.82
CA LYS A 256 14.78 -25.42 24.21
C LYS A 256 13.37 -25.06 24.73
N GLU A 257 13.05 -23.77 24.80
CA GLU A 257 11.73 -23.25 25.15
C GLU A 257 10.72 -23.54 24.03
N SER A 258 9.55 -24.07 24.40
CA SER A 258 8.48 -24.42 23.48
C SER A 258 8.02 -23.23 22.62
N GLU A 259 7.92 -22.03 23.22
CA GLU A 259 7.44 -20.83 22.53
C GLU A 259 8.39 -20.37 21.40
N SER A 260 9.71 -20.40 21.62
CA SER A 260 10.67 -20.01 20.57
C SER A 260 10.66 -21.00 19.39
N VAL A 261 10.40 -22.28 19.65
CA VAL A 261 10.27 -23.31 18.60
C VAL A 261 8.99 -23.11 17.80
N ILE A 262 7.87 -22.83 18.48
CA ILE A 262 6.58 -22.56 17.84
C ILE A 262 6.66 -21.31 16.96
N GLU A 263 7.25 -20.21 17.45
CA GLU A 263 7.44 -18.99 16.65
C GLU A 263 8.27 -19.30 15.39
N LEU A 264 9.38 -20.03 15.55
CA LEU A 264 10.27 -20.36 14.43
C LEU A 264 9.56 -21.19 13.36
N LYS A 265 8.83 -22.24 13.75
CA LYS A 265 8.04 -23.08 12.84
C LYS A 265 6.96 -22.28 12.13
N THR A 266 6.18 -21.50 12.89
CA THR A 266 5.10 -20.67 12.35
C THR A 266 5.65 -19.71 11.29
N VAL A 267 6.74 -19.00 11.59
CA VAL A 267 7.34 -18.07 10.62
C VAL A 267 7.93 -18.81 9.42
N ALA A 268 8.55 -19.97 9.61
CA ALA A 268 9.06 -20.79 8.51
C ALA A 268 7.94 -21.24 7.57
N GLU A 269 6.81 -21.72 8.09
CA GLU A 269 5.63 -22.12 7.32
C GLU A 269 5.05 -20.94 6.53
N LEU A 270 4.93 -19.76 7.15
CA LEU A 270 4.43 -18.55 6.50
C LEU A 270 5.35 -18.09 5.36
N VAL A 271 6.66 -18.15 5.55
CA VAL A 271 7.64 -17.79 4.51
C VAL A 271 7.65 -18.83 3.39
N ALA A 272 7.61 -20.12 3.73
CA ALA A 272 7.55 -21.21 2.76
C ALA A 272 6.29 -21.13 1.90
N PHE A 273 5.14 -20.82 2.50
CA PHE A 273 3.91 -20.57 1.77
C PHE A 273 4.07 -19.44 0.74
N LYS A 274 4.69 -18.30 1.11
CA LYS A 274 4.95 -17.20 0.17
C LYS A 274 5.85 -17.60 -0.99
N ILE A 275 6.89 -18.40 -0.72
CA ILE A 275 7.81 -18.93 -1.75
C ILE A 275 7.03 -19.80 -2.75
N VAL A 276 6.31 -20.81 -2.25
CA VAL A 276 5.55 -21.75 -3.09
C VAL A 276 4.47 -21.01 -3.88
N TYR A 277 3.74 -20.11 -3.23
CA TYR A 277 2.69 -19.32 -3.88
C TYR A 277 3.23 -18.49 -5.05
N LEU A 278 4.37 -17.79 -4.86
CA LEU A 278 4.98 -17.01 -5.95
C LEU A 278 5.49 -17.90 -7.08
N GLN A 279 6.12 -19.04 -6.76
CA GLN A 279 6.57 -20.00 -7.77
C GLN A 279 5.41 -20.51 -8.62
N LEU A 280 4.29 -20.89 -7.99
CA LEU A 280 3.07 -21.33 -8.70
C LEU A 280 2.53 -20.22 -9.61
N GLN A 281 2.47 -18.97 -9.15
CA GLN A 281 2.02 -17.86 -9.98
C GLN A 281 2.93 -17.59 -11.18
N MET A 282 4.25 -17.76 -11.01
CA MET A 282 5.21 -17.63 -12.09
C MET A 282 5.03 -18.77 -13.10
N SER A 283 4.93 -20.03 -12.66
CA SER A 283 4.70 -21.19 -13.53
C SER A 283 3.43 -21.08 -14.37
N VAL A 284 2.30 -20.63 -13.80
CA VAL A 284 1.07 -20.39 -14.57
C VAL A 284 1.24 -19.29 -15.62
N THR A 285 2.03 -18.26 -15.30
CA THR A 285 2.32 -17.18 -16.26
C THR A 285 3.13 -17.71 -17.45
N TYR A 286 4.13 -18.57 -17.20
CA TYR A 286 4.92 -19.21 -18.26
C TYR A 286 4.07 -20.12 -19.15
N ILE A 287 3.18 -20.93 -18.57
CA ILE A 287 2.28 -21.82 -19.34
C ILE A 287 1.37 -21.02 -20.26
N ASN A 288 0.77 -19.92 -19.77
CA ASN A 288 -0.08 -19.08 -20.60
C ASN A 288 0.70 -18.43 -21.75
N ILE A 289 1.92 -17.94 -21.51
CA ILE A 289 2.76 -17.37 -22.58
C ILE A 289 3.12 -18.42 -23.63
N SER A 290 3.45 -19.65 -23.22
CA SER A 290 3.74 -20.74 -24.15
C SER A 290 2.53 -21.13 -25.02
N ILE A 291 1.31 -21.09 -24.49
CA ILE A 291 0.07 -21.36 -25.24
C ILE A 291 -0.24 -20.25 -26.26
N TYR A 292 0.07 -18.99 -25.95
CA TYR A 292 -0.14 -17.87 -26.90
C TYR A 292 0.93 -17.78 -28.00
N LEU A 293 2.06 -18.47 -27.83
CA LEU A 293 3.17 -18.50 -28.80
C LEU A 293 3.23 -19.78 -29.64
N SER A 294 2.35 -20.75 -29.38
CA SER A 294 2.16 -22.01 -30.14
C SER A 294 0.93 -21.93 -31.03
#